data_AF-A0A1V3KYY0-F1
#
_entry.id   AF-A0A1V3KYY0-F1
#
_cell.length_a   1.000
_cell.length_b   1.000
_cell.length_c   1.000
_cell.angle_alpha   90.00
_cell.angle_beta   90.00
_cell.angle_gamma   90.00
#
_symmetry.space_group_name_H-M   'P 1'
#
loop_
_entity.id
_entity.type
_entity.pdbx_description
1 polymer ?
#
loop_
_entity_poly.entity_id
_entity_poly.type
_entity_poly.pdbx_seq_one_letter_code
_entity_poly.pdbx_strand_id
1 'polypeptide(L)'
;MSYGRAIREDFAKAYARVGNATHALKQVLGEERADKMQPHTLRAKTSELFNDYRTQALIEFEKTEMLSRGERLPRYRKPTVRTDLMSNKEVQAVISSGRSQGYDPLAEIRALHQQLLSRVSKKVRRALRGKR
;
A
#
# COMPACT_ATOMS: atom_id res chain seq x y z
N MET A 1 9.70 -22.37 5.96
CA MET A 1 8.87 -22.57 7.17
C MET A 1 8.01 -21.33 7.30
N SER A 2 6.69 -21.40 7.14
CA SER A 2 5.87 -20.18 7.22
C SER A 2 5.77 -19.72 8.67
N TYR A 3 6.19 -18.49 8.98
CA TYR A 3 5.98 -17.91 10.31
C TYR A 3 4.49 -17.87 10.65
N GLY A 4 4.15 -18.10 11.92
CA GLY A 4 2.78 -18.00 12.41
C GLY A 4 2.20 -16.59 12.22
N ARG A 5 0.87 -16.48 12.14
CA ARG A 5 0.14 -15.22 11.93
C ARG A 5 0.54 -14.13 12.94
N ALA A 6 0.66 -14.48 14.22
CA ALA A 6 1.03 -13.55 15.29
C ALA A 6 2.38 -12.86 15.04
N ILE A 7 3.41 -13.63 14.65
CA ILE A 7 4.75 -13.08 14.37
C ILE A 7 4.70 -12.08 13.21
N ARG A 8 3.87 -12.33 12.19
CA ARG A 8 3.71 -11.39 11.06
C ARG A 8 3.03 -10.10 11.50
N GLU A 9 2.01 -10.18 12.34
CA GLU A 9 1.29 -9.02 12.88
C GLU A 9 2.21 -8.16 13.76
N ASP A 10 2.93 -8.79 14.68
CA ASP A 10 3.88 -8.09 15.56
C ASP A 10 5.03 -7.46 14.77
N PHE A 11 5.55 -8.18 13.77
CA PHE A 11 6.56 -7.66 12.86
C PHE A 11 6.07 -6.48 12.03
N ALA A 12 4.84 -6.54 11.52
CA ALA A 12 4.27 -5.45 10.73
C ALA A 12 4.13 -4.17 11.57
N LYS A 13 3.60 -4.28 12.79
CA LYS A 13 3.50 -3.18 13.75
C LYS A 13 4.87 -2.59 14.09
N ALA A 14 5.84 -3.44 14.40
CA ALA A 14 7.20 -3.00 14.72
C ALA A 14 7.87 -2.30 13.53
N TYR A 15 7.72 -2.86 12.32
CA TYR A 15 8.28 -2.26 11.11
C TYR A 15 7.63 -0.93 10.74
N ALA A 16 6.30 -0.80 10.86
CA ALA A 16 5.58 0.45 10.60
C ALA A 16 6.11 1.59 11.49
N ARG A 17 6.44 1.30 12.75
CA ARG A 17 6.97 2.27 13.72
C ARG A 17 8.46 2.56 13.56
N VAL A 18 9.29 1.56 13.30
CA VAL A 18 10.76 1.69 13.29
C VAL A 18 11.30 2.02 11.90
N GLY A 19 10.67 1.52 10.84
CA GLY A 19 11.11 1.69 9.45
C GLY A 19 12.31 0.84 9.03
N ASN A 20 12.82 -0.05 9.89
CA ASN A 20 13.93 -0.95 9.59
C ASN A 20 13.59 -2.40 9.94
N ALA A 21 13.57 -3.27 8.93
CA ALA A 21 13.11 -4.65 9.04
C ALA A 21 13.96 -5.49 10.02
N THR A 22 15.27 -5.31 10.03
CA THR A 22 16.14 -6.08 10.95
C THR A 22 15.91 -5.66 12.39
N HIS A 23 15.74 -4.36 12.66
CA HIS A 23 15.43 -3.87 14.00
C HIS A 23 14.02 -4.29 14.45
N ALA A 24 13.04 -4.25 13.54
CA ALA A 24 11.69 -4.74 13.81
C ALA A 24 11.71 -6.23 14.20
N LEU A 25 12.46 -7.07 13.48
CA LEU A 25 12.58 -8.49 13.84
C LEU A 25 13.25 -8.67 15.22
N LYS A 26 14.29 -7.89 15.54
CA LYS A 26 14.91 -7.94 16.87
C LYS A 26 13.93 -7.61 17.98
N GLN A 27 13.08 -6.60 17.79
CA GLN A 27 12.04 -6.24 18.77
C GLN A 27 11.02 -7.37 18.97
N VAL A 28 10.59 -8.01 17.89
CA VAL A 28 9.61 -9.13 17.96
C VAL A 28 10.21 -10.38 18.61
N LEU A 29 11.47 -10.70 18.32
CA LEU A 29 12.13 -11.87 18.90
C LEU A 29 12.57 -11.65 20.35
N GLY A 30 12.79 -10.39 20.75
CA GLY A 30 13.48 -10.03 21.99
C GLY A 30 15.01 -10.12 21.84
N GLU A 31 15.73 -9.32 22.64
CA GLU A 31 17.20 -9.21 22.59
C GLU A 31 17.88 -10.56 22.82
N GLU A 32 17.46 -11.32 23.83
CA GLU A 32 18.06 -12.61 24.17
C GLU A 32 18.03 -13.63 23.02
N ARG A 33 16.95 -13.66 22.24
CA ARG A 33 16.82 -14.59 21.11
C ARG A 33 17.51 -14.05 19.87
N ALA A 34 17.46 -12.74 19.66
CA ALA A 34 18.12 -12.10 18.54
C ALA A 34 19.65 -12.21 18.63
N ASP A 35 20.22 -12.04 19.82
CA ASP A 35 21.67 -12.05 20.04
C ASP A 35 22.27 -13.46 19.95
N LYS A 36 21.47 -14.49 20.21
CA LYS A 36 21.85 -15.89 19.97
C LYS A 36 21.86 -16.25 18.47
N MET A 37 21.28 -15.43 17.60
CA MET A 37 21.26 -15.69 16.15
C MET A 37 22.48 -15.10 15.45
N GLN A 38 23.03 -15.87 14.52
CA GLN A 38 24.06 -15.35 13.63
C GLN A 38 23.47 -14.22 12.74
N PRO A 39 24.25 -13.17 12.43
CA PRO A 39 23.76 -12.03 11.66
C PRO A 39 23.15 -12.40 10.30
N HIS A 40 23.72 -13.39 9.61
CA HIS A 40 23.22 -13.87 8.32
C HIS A 40 21.88 -14.60 8.46
N THR A 41 21.69 -15.39 9.53
CA THR A 41 20.42 -16.05 9.84
C THR A 41 19.33 -15.01 10.14
N LEU A 42 19.64 -13.99 10.95
CA LEU A 42 18.69 -12.93 11.26
C LEU A 42 18.26 -12.19 9.99
N ARG A 43 19.21 -11.88 9.09
CA ARG A 43 18.92 -11.27 7.79
C ARG A 43 18.04 -12.15 6.90
N ALA A 44 18.32 -13.45 6.83
CA ALA A 44 17.53 -14.41 6.04
C ALA A 44 16.08 -14.47 6.55
N LYS A 45 15.88 -14.60 7.87
CA LYS A 45 14.56 -14.61 8.49
C LYS A 45 13.80 -13.30 8.28
N THR A 46 14.51 -12.17 8.40
CA THR A 46 13.93 -10.84 8.13
C THR A 46 13.46 -10.76 6.68
N SER A 47 14.29 -11.21 5.73
CA SER A 47 13.95 -11.21 4.30
C SER A 47 12.74 -12.10 4.01
N GLU A 48 12.66 -13.28 4.63
CA GLU A 48 11.52 -14.20 4.49
C GLU A 48 10.21 -13.53 4.97
N LEU A 49 10.21 -12.93 6.15
CA LEU A 49 9.04 -12.23 6.70
C LEU A 49 8.66 -11.00 5.87
N PHE A 50 9.65 -10.19 5.50
CA PHE A 50 9.44 -8.92 4.83
C PHE A 50 8.96 -9.11 3.39
N ASN A 51 9.34 -10.20 2.72
CA ASN A 51 8.91 -10.47 1.34
C ASN A 51 7.61 -11.28 1.26
N ASP A 52 7.05 -11.77 2.39
CA ASP A 52 5.74 -12.41 2.41
C ASP A 52 4.64 -11.37 2.11
N TYR A 53 3.84 -11.63 1.07
CA TYR A 53 2.74 -10.76 0.65
C TYR A 53 1.74 -10.47 1.78
N ARG A 54 1.53 -11.44 2.68
CA ARG A 54 0.61 -11.29 3.82
C ARG A 54 1.16 -10.27 4.83
N THR A 55 2.46 -10.32 5.08
CA THR A 55 3.13 -9.37 5.96
C THR A 55 3.14 -7.97 5.34
N GLN A 56 3.37 -7.86 4.04
CA GLN A 56 3.30 -6.57 3.32
C GLN A 56 1.90 -5.93 3.43
N ALA A 57 0.84 -6.71 3.26
CA ALA A 57 -0.52 -6.20 3.44
C ALA A 57 -0.77 -5.66 4.87
N LEU A 58 -0.27 -6.36 5.89
CA LEU A 58 -0.35 -5.90 7.29
C LEU A 58 0.48 -4.62 7.52
N ILE A 59 1.66 -4.51 6.91
CA ILE A 59 2.50 -3.31 7.02
C ILE A 59 1.77 -2.09 6.44
N GLU A 60 1.18 -2.21 5.25
CA GLU A 60 0.44 -1.11 4.63
C GLU A 60 -0.79 -0.73 5.46
N PHE A 61 -1.52 -1.71 6.00
CA PHE A 61 -2.62 -1.45 6.92
C PHE A 61 -2.16 -0.65 8.16
N GLU A 62 -1.09 -1.08 8.83
CA GLU A 62 -0.57 -0.38 10.03
C GLU A 62 -0.06 1.03 9.69
N LYS A 63 0.53 1.25 8.51
CA LYS A 63 0.89 2.60 8.04
C LYS A 63 -0.34 3.49 7.88
N THR A 64 -1.42 2.97 7.29
CA THR A 64 -2.67 3.73 7.13
C THR A 64 -3.31 4.05 8.48
N GLU A 65 -3.27 3.11 9.44
CA GLU A 65 -3.71 3.33 10.81
C GLU A 65 -2.92 4.42 11.51
N MET A 66 -1.58 4.39 11.42
CA MET A 66 -0.72 5.44 11.97
C MET A 66 -1.05 6.81 11.37
N LEU A 67 -1.24 6.90 10.05
CA LEU A 67 -1.65 8.14 9.39
C LEU A 67 -3.03 8.62 9.86
N SER A 68 -3.99 7.71 10.04
CA SER A 68 -5.33 8.05 10.53
C SER A 68 -5.32 8.64 11.94
N ARG A 69 -4.36 8.22 12.78
CA ARG A 69 -4.12 8.75 14.13
C ARG A 69 -3.32 10.06 14.13
N GLY A 70 -2.84 10.50 12.97
CA GLY A 70 -1.96 11.67 12.84
C GLY A 70 -0.52 11.41 13.30
N GLU A 71 -0.11 10.14 13.43
CA GLU A 71 1.26 9.79 13.79
C GLU A 71 2.20 9.98 12.59
N ARG A 72 3.41 10.49 12.85
CA ARG A 72 4.42 10.68 11.81
C ARG A 72 5.06 9.33 11.43
N LEU A 73 4.97 8.98 10.15
CA LEU A 73 5.66 7.79 9.64
C LEU A 73 7.19 7.98 9.64
N PRO A 74 7.96 6.96 10.05
CA PRO A 74 9.42 6.98 9.97
C PRO A 74 9.92 6.92 8.52
N ARG A 75 11.20 7.19 8.32
CA ARG A 75 11.85 6.93 7.02
C ARG A 75 12.05 5.43 6.83
N TYR A 76 11.24 4.82 5.98
CA TYR A 76 11.36 3.40 5.66
C TYR A 76 12.65 3.09 4.89
N ARG A 77 13.41 2.11 5.39
CA ARG A 77 14.48 1.49 4.62
C ARG A 77 13.84 0.59 3.57
N LYS A 78 14.08 0.91 2.30
CA LYS A 78 13.51 0.21 1.15
C LYS A 78 13.89 -1.28 1.16
N PRO A 79 13.04 -2.15 0.60
CA PRO A 79 13.42 -3.54 0.31
C PRO A 79 14.74 -3.58 -0.47
N THR A 80 15.56 -4.58 -0.20
CA THR A 80 16.66 -4.91 -1.11
C THR A 80 16.03 -5.51 -2.36
N VAL A 81 15.81 -4.67 -3.37
CA VAL A 81 15.29 -5.10 -4.67
C VAL A 81 16.40 -5.87 -5.37
N ARG A 82 16.17 -7.15 -5.66
CA ARG A 82 17.00 -7.92 -6.58
C ARG A 82 16.67 -7.49 -8.01
N THR A 83 17.32 -6.41 -8.45
CA THR A 83 17.13 -5.84 -9.80
C THR A 83 17.50 -6.85 -10.90
N ASP A 84 18.35 -7.83 -10.58
CA ASP A 84 18.68 -8.99 -11.42
C ASP A 84 17.47 -9.88 -11.74
N LEU A 85 16.51 -10.02 -10.81
CA LEU A 85 15.27 -10.78 -11.03
C LEU A 85 14.17 -9.94 -11.72
N MET A 86 14.34 -8.62 -11.74
CA MET A 86 13.37 -7.66 -12.30
C MET A 86 13.70 -7.28 -13.75
N SER A 87 14.74 -7.87 -14.35
CA SER A 87 15.20 -7.56 -15.71
C SER A 87 14.36 -8.20 -16.82
N ASN A 88 13.15 -8.68 -16.54
CA ASN A 88 12.16 -8.96 -17.58
C ASN A 88 11.54 -7.62 -18.04
N LYS A 89 12.25 -6.94 -18.96
CA LYS A 89 11.77 -5.73 -19.65
C LYS A 89 10.36 -5.91 -20.25
N GLU A 90 9.97 -7.14 -20.56
CA GLU A 90 8.65 -7.50 -21.08
C GLU A 90 7.51 -7.25 -20.09
N VAL A 91 7.70 -7.53 -18.79
CA VAL A 91 6.66 -7.29 -17.77
C VAL A 91 6.48 -5.80 -17.52
N GLN A 92 7.56 -5.01 -17.58
CA GLN A 92 7.47 -3.55 -17.51
C GLN A 92 6.72 -2.95 -18.70
N ALA A 93 6.85 -3.53 -19.90
CA ALA A 93 6.11 -3.12 -21.10
C ALA A 93 4.61 -3.46 -21.01
N VAL A 94 4.24 -4.58 -20.37
CA VAL A 94 2.82 -4.93 -20.14
C VAL A 94 2.20 -4.00 -19.08
N ILE A 95 2.92 -3.66 -18.02
CA ILE A 95 2.44 -2.74 -16.97
C ILE A 95 2.34 -1.30 -17.49
N SER A 96 3.23 -0.87 -18.39
CA SER A 96 3.18 0.46 -19.00
C SER A 96 2.17 0.56 -20.15
N SER A 97 1.97 -0.49 -20.94
CA SER A 97 0.96 -0.52 -22.01
C SER A 97 -0.48 -0.63 -21.49
N GLY A 98 -0.69 -1.17 -20.28
CA GLY A 98 -2.01 -1.17 -19.62
C GLY A 98 -2.50 0.22 -19.15
N ARG A 99 -1.66 1.26 -19.17
CA ARG A 99 -2.04 2.65 -18.83
C ARG A 99 -2.44 3.49 -20.05
N SER A 100 -2.44 2.92 -21.25
CA SER A 100 -2.84 3.63 -22.46
C SER A 100 -3.98 2.91 -23.17
N GLN A 101 -5.21 3.16 -22.73
CA GLN A 101 -6.34 3.40 -23.63
C GLN A 101 -7.52 4.03 -22.87
N GLY A 102 -7.61 5.37 -22.94
CA GLY A 102 -8.88 6.09 -23.04
C GLY A 102 -9.77 6.30 -21.81
N TYR A 103 -9.55 5.64 -20.67
CA TYR A 103 -10.45 5.77 -19.52
C TYR A 103 -9.95 6.78 -18.48
N ASP A 104 -10.47 8.01 -18.52
CA ASP A 104 -10.34 8.99 -17.43
C ASP A 104 -11.64 8.99 -16.59
N PRO A 105 -11.69 8.28 -15.45
CA PRO A 105 -12.88 8.22 -14.60
C PRO A 105 -13.30 9.60 -14.08
N LEU A 106 -12.37 10.53 -13.92
CA LEU A 106 -12.70 11.88 -13.47
C LEU A 106 -13.36 12.72 -14.57
N ALA A 107 -13.07 12.43 -15.84
CA ALA A 107 -13.75 13.06 -16.96
C ALA A 107 -15.20 12.59 -17.08
N GLU A 108 -15.46 11.28 -16.88
CA GLU A 108 -16.82 10.72 -16.89
C GLU A 108 -17.67 11.27 -15.75
N ILE A 109 -17.12 11.33 -14.54
CA ILE A 109 -17.81 11.90 -13.37
C ILE A 109 -18.17 13.37 -13.63
N ARG A 110 -17.25 14.15 -14.21
CA ARG A 110 -17.49 15.55 -14.58
C ARG A 110 -18.58 15.68 -15.64
N ALA A 111 -18.59 14.83 -16.66
CA ALA A 111 -19.60 14.83 -17.71
C ALA A 111 -21.00 14.47 -17.18
N LEU A 112 -21.10 13.44 -16.33
CA LEU A 112 -22.35 13.04 -15.68
C LEU A 112 -22.91 14.16 -14.79
N HIS A 113 -22.05 14.82 -14.03
CA HIS A 113 -22.45 15.95 -13.18
C HIS A 113 -23.05 17.09 -14.01
N GLN A 114 -22.41 17.46 -15.14
CA GLN A 114 -22.93 18.49 -16.04
C GLN A 114 -24.27 18.09 -16.68
N GLN A 115 -24.43 16.83 -17.08
CA GLN A 115 -25.70 16.34 -17.62
C GLN A 115 -26.84 16.45 -16.60
N LEU A 116 -26.60 16.08 -15.33
CA LEU A 116 -27.59 16.20 -14.27
C LEU A 116 -28.01 17.66 -14.04
N LEU A 117 -27.05 18.59 -13.95
CA LEU A 117 -27.32 20.02 -13.81
C LEU A 117 -28.14 20.58 -14.99
N SER A 118 -27.85 20.13 -16.21
CA SER A 118 -28.61 20.53 -17.41
C SER A 118 -30.06 20.03 -17.38
N ARG A 119 -30.32 18.85 -16.83
CA ARG A 119 -31.67 18.27 -16.71
C ARG A 119 -32.47 18.99 -15.63
N VAL A 120 -31.85 19.26 -14.48
CA VAL A 120 -32.48 20.03 -13.39
C VAL A 120 -32.85 21.43 -13.87
N SER A 121 -31.92 22.15 -14.49
CA SER A 121 -32.19 23.49 -15.02
C SER A 121 -33.27 23.53 -16.10
N LYS A 122 -33.33 22.54 -17.01
CA LYS A 122 -34.43 22.42 -17.98
C LYS A 122 -35.77 22.15 -17.32
N LYS A 123 -35.83 21.29 -16.29
CA LYS A 123 -37.06 20.99 -15.54
C LYS A 123 -37.57 22.23 -14.81
N VAL A 124 -36.69 23.00 -14.17
CA VAL A 124 -37.01 24.27 -13.50
C VAL A 124 -37.55 25.29 -14.51
N ARG A 125 -36.91 25.47 -15.66
CA ARG A 125 -37.40 26.40 -16.70
C ARG A 125 -38.79 26.02 -17.22
N ARG A 126 -39.07 24.72 -17.42
CA ARG A 126 -40.40 24.23 -17.84
C ARG A 126 -41.46 24.49 -16.78
N ALA A 127 -41.14 24.24 -15.50
CA ALA A 127 -42.05 24.50 -14.39
C ALA A 127 -42.39 26.00 -14.24
N LEU A 128 -41.43 26.90 -14.52
CA LEU A 128 -41.65 28.35 -14.51
C LEU A 128 -42.46 28.83 -15.73
N ARG A 129 -42.34 28.17 -16.88
CA ARG A 129 -43.08 28.51 -18.11
C ARG A 129 -44.55 28.04 -18.09
N GLY A 130 -44.87 26.97 -17.36
CA GLY A 130 -46.24 26.46 -17.20
C GLY A 130 -47.07 27.15 -16.11
N LYS A 131 -46.53 28.20 -15.47
CA LYS A 131 -47.20 29.02 -14.45
C LYS A 131 -47.58 30.43 -14.95
N ARG A 132 -47.55 30.66 -16.27
CA ARG A 132 -48.06 31.87 -16.92
C ARG A 132 -49.26 31.52 -17.77
#